data_AF-A0A8T0RDY7-F1
#
_entry.id   AF-A0A8T0RDY7-F1
#
_cell.length_a   1.000
_cell.length_b   1.000
_cell.length_c   1.000
_cell.angle_alpha   90.00
_cell.angle_beta   90.00
_cell.angle_gamma   90.00
#
_symmetry.space_group_name_H-M   'P 1'
#
loop_
_entity.id
_entity.type
_entity.pdbx_description
1 polymer ?
#
loop_
_entity_poly.entity_id
_entity_poly.type
_entity_poly.pdbx_seq_one_letter_code
_entity_poly.pdbx_strand_id
1 'polypeptide(L)'
;MASLSTALTATSAVFSNHLTYQPGMAPRSANRAVLEAGGMQVLPKEEVETLAGDGAGGMPAPADGVRPRGVFHGGGGPDRFIWDLIIITEYVGDVDYLRNREHDDGDSMMALLPASAPFRSLIICPDRRSNVVRFINGIINRMPDGRKKQNLKCVRLLRRRQ
;
A
#
# COMPACT_ATOMS: atom_id res chain seq x y z
N MET A 1 1.07 10.18 16.85
CA MET A 1 1.72 11.08 15.86
C MET A 1 3.21 11.26 16.13
N ALA A 2 3.65 11.58 17.35
CA ALA A 2 5.08 11.80 17.65
C ALA A 2 5.99 10.60 17.31
N SER A 3 5.58 9.36 17.65
CA SER A 3 6.34 8.14 17.34
C SER A 3 6.55 7.91 15.84
N LEU A 4 5.54 8.17 15.02
CA LEU A 4 5.63 8.08 13.56
C LEU A 4 6.57 9.16 13.00
N SER A 5 6.48 10.39 13.52
CA SER A 5 7.38 11.49 13.14
C SER A 5 8.84 11.13 13.41
N THR A 6 9.13 10.55 14.58
CA THR A 6 10.48 10.09 14.94
C THR A 6 10.96 8.97 14.02
N ALA A 7 10.11 7.97 13.74
CA ALA A 7 10.46 6.85 12.86
C ALA A 7 10.75 7.32 11.42
N LEU A 8 9.91 8.21 10.87
CA LEU A 8 10.11 8.80 9.56
C LEU A 8 11.39 9.64 9.49
N THR A 9 11.68 10.40 10.55
CA THR A 9 12.92 11.18 10.66
C THR A 9 14.14 10.25 10.70
N ALA A 10 14.07 9.14 11.43
CA ALA A 10 15.16 8.15 11.51
C ALA A 10 15.44 7.49 10.16
N THR A 11 14.43 7.31 9.31
CA THR A 11 14.58 6.78 7.95
C THR A 11 14.76 7.86 6.88
N SER A 12 14.90 9.13 7.26
CA SER A 12 14.95 10.28 6.33
C SER A 12 13.79 10.34 5.32
N ALA A 13 12.60 9.86 5.73
CA ALA A 13 11.40 9.84 4.92
C ALA A 13 10.45 10.98 5.33
N VAL A 14 9.74 11.53 4.36
CA VAL A 14 8.69 12.53 4.57
C VAL A 14 7.33 11.82 4.66
N PHE A 15 6.46 12.30 5.53
CA PHE A 15 5.10 11.78 5.62
C PHE A 15 4.32 12.01 4.31
N SER A 16 3.68 10.96 3.79
CA SER A 16 2.72 11.03 2.70
C SER A 16 1.64 9.98 2.92
N ASN A 17 0.38 10.31 2.67
CA ASN A 17 -0.76 9.38 2.73
C ASN A 17 -1.31 8.99 1.35
N HIS A 18 -0.57 9.28 0.28
CA HIS A 18 -0.97 8.96 -1.09
C HIS A 18 0.21 8.43 -1.91
N LEU A 19 -0.10 7.62 -2.92
CA LEU A 19 0.86 7.26 -3.96
C LEU A 19 1.35 8.52 -4.67
N THR A 20 2.66 8.65 -4.79
CA THR A 20 3.33 9.77 -5.44
C THR A 20 4.03 9.31 -6.72
N TYR A 21 4.07 10.17 -7.72
CA TYR A 21 4.64 9.88 -9.04
C TYR A 21 5.68 10.95 -9.35
N GLN A 22 6.96 10.57 -9.33
CA GLN A 22 8.06 11.52 -9.46
C GLN A 22 8.57 11.59 -10.90
N PRO A 23 9.08 12.75 -11.33
CA PRO A 23 9.87 12.83 -12.56
C PRO A 23 11.02 11.81 -12.54
N GLY A 24 11.21 11.08 -13.64
CA GLY A 24 12.20 10.01 -13.75
C GLY A 24 11.77 8.64 -13.22
N MET A 25 10.62 8.55 -12.54
CA MET A 25 9.99 7.29 -12.12
C MET A 25 8.78 6.97 -13.00
N ALA A 26 7.99 5.96 -12.60
CA ALA A 26 6.79 5.61 -13.33
C ALA A 26 5.76 6.77 -13.31
N PRO A 27 5.17 7.14 -14.46
CA PRO A 27 4.11 8.14 -14.49
C PRO A 27 2.80 7.56 -13.97
N ARG A 28 1.89 8.43 -13.53
CA ARG A 28 0.55 8.04 -13.07
C ARG A 28 -0.24 7.24 -14.11
N SER A 29 -0.01 7.50 -15.40
CA SER A 29 -0.63 6.78 -16.52
C SER A 29 -0.16 5.34 -16.69
N ALA A 30 0.96 4.94 -16.06
CA ALA A 30 1.43 3.56 -16.07
C ALA A 30 0.64 2.68 -15.07
N ASN A 31 0.10 3.27 -14.00
CA ASN A 31 -0.69 2.55 -13.00
C ASN A 31 -2.12 2.29 -13.54
N ARG A 32 -2.26 1.22 -14.32
CA ARG A 32 -3.52 0.79 -14.92
C ARG A 32 -3.82 -0.64 -14.52
N ALA A 33 -4.91 -0.85 -13.79
CA ALA A 33 -5.29 -2.19 -13.31
C ALA A 33 -5.50 -3.23 -14.42
N VAL A 34 -5.82 -2.81 -15.64
CA VAL A 34 -5.95 -3.70 -16.81
C VAL A 34 -4.66 -4.42 -17.19
N LEU A 35 -3.52 -3.94 -16.70
CA LEU A 35 -2.21 -4.56 -16.97
C LEU A 35 -1.86 -5.66 -15.95
N GLU A 36 -2.63 -5.81 -14.87
CA GLU A 36 -2.41 -6.83 -13.84
C GLU A 36 -2.51 -8.23 -14.46
N ALA A 37 -1.46 -9.04 -14.24
CA ALA A 37 -1.48 -10.44 -14.65
C ALA A 37 -2.55 -11.20 -13.85
N GLY A 38 -3.51 -11.81 -14.57
CA GLY A 38 -4.63 -12.53 -13.94
C GLY A 38 -5.81 -11.65 -13.52
N GLY A 39 -5.76 -10.34 -13.78
CA GLY A 39 -6.82 -9.40 -13.44
C GLY A 39 -6.79 -8.93 -11.97
N MET A 40 -7.43 -7.80 -11.70
CA MET A 40 -7.46 -7.17 -10.37
C MET A 40 -8.86 -7.28 -9.75
N GLN A 41 -8.92 -7.60 -8.46
CA GLN A 41 -10.17 -7.58 -7.71
C GLN A 41 -10.71 -6.15 -7.61
N VAL A 42 -12.00 -5.97 -7.91
CA VAL A 42 -12.68 -4.68 -7.86
C VAL A 42 -13.24 -4.45 -6.46
N LEU A 43 -12.99 -3.28 -5.90
CA LEU A 43 -13.60 -2.87 -4.63
C LEU A 43 -15.09 -2.55 -4.86
N PRO A 44 -16.02 -3.20 -4.13
CA PRO A 44 -17.45 -2.92 -4.24
C PRO A 44 -17.76 -1.49 -3.76
N LYS A 45 -18.84 -0.90 -4.29
CA LYS A 45 -19.17 0.53 -4.11
C LYS A 45 -19.36 0.92 -2.63
N GLU A 46 -19.99 0.05 -1.85
CA GLU A 46 -20.27 0.28 -0.42
C GLU A 46 -18.98 0.45 0.39
N GLU A 47 -17.93 -0.30 0.07
CA GLU A 47 -16.61 -0.18 0.70
C GLU A 47 -15.81 1.04 0.20
N VAL A 48 -16.23 1.68 -0.91
CA VAL A 48 -15.60 2.92 -1.40
C VAL A 48 -15.94 4.12 -0.50
N GLU A 49 -17.16 4.15 0.03
CA GLU A 49 -17.71 5.26 0.81
C GLU A 49 -17.18 5.27 2.25
N THR A 50 -17.00 4.10 2.86
CA THR A 50 -16.34 3.95 4.17
C THR A 50 -14.91 4.51 4.17
N LEU A 51 -14.24 4.55 3.01
CA LEU A 51 -12.89 5.11 2.85
C LEU A 51 -12.85 6.63 2.68
N ALA A 52 -13.96 7.24 2.27
CA ALA A 52 -14.04 8.68 2.08
C ALA A 52 -14.23 9.44 3.41
N GLY A 53 -14.67 8.73 4.47
CA GLY A 53 -14.96 9.30 5.78
C GLY A 53 -13.73 9.65 6.63
N ASP A 54 -12.60 8.95 6.47
CA ASP A 54 -11.49 9.01 7.43
C ASP A 54 -10.23 9.75 6.95
N GLY A 55 -10.37 10.74 6.06
CA GLY A 55 -9.22 11.49 5.56
C GLY A 55 -9.55 12.92 5.14
N ALA A 56 -9.27 13.86 6.03
CA ALA A 56 -9.23 15.29 5.75
C ALA A 56 -8.46 15.59 4.44
N GLY A 57 -9.17 16.18 3.48
CA GLY A 57 -8.63 17.04 2.41
C GLY A 57 -7.75 16.40 1.33
N GLY A 58 -8.21 16.44 0.08
CA GLY A 58 -7.29 16.60 -1.05
C GLY A 58 -7.56 15.76 -2.30
N MET A 59 -8.23 16.39 -3.27
CA MET A 59 -8.11 16.21 -4.74
C MET A 59 -8.42 14.85 -5.42
N PRO A 60 -8.89 14.87 -6.68
CA PRO A 60 -9.41 13.70 -7.37
C PRO A 60 -8.34 12.65 -7.72
N ALA A 61 -8.64 11.40 -7.37
CA ALA A 61 -7.94 10.20 -7.84
C ALA A 61 -8.30 9.89 -9.31
N PRO A 62 -7.44 9.23 -10.11
CA PRO A 62 -7.82 8.75 -11.44
C PRO A 62 -8.75 7.55 -11.30
N ALA A 63 -9.58 7.32 -12.31
CA ALA A 63 -10.62 6.32 -12.30
C ALA A 63 -10.14 4.85 -12.26
N ASP A 64 -8.85 4.56 -12.61
CA ASP A 64 -8.40 3.21 -12.99
C ASP A 64 -7.08 2.71 -12.33
N GLY A 65 -6.68 3.28 -11.20
CA GLY A 65 -5.41 2.96 -10.55
C GLY A 65 -5.50 1.86 -9.48
N VAL A 66 -4.45 1.05 -9.35
CA VAL A 66 -4.30 0.05 -8.27
C VAL A 66 -3.91 0.72 -6.95
N ARG A 67 -4.39 0.16 -5.84
CA ARG A 67 -3.99 0.49 -4.46
C ARG A 67 -3.72 -0.80 -3.65
N PRO A 68 -2.54 -0.99 -3.04
CA PRO A 68 -2.33 -1.98 -2.00
C PRO A 68 -2.87 -1.48 -0.66
N ARG A 69 -3.49 -2.36 0.12
CA ARG A 69 -4.20 -2.06 1.37
C ARG A 69 -3.97 -3.12 2.41
N GLY A 70 -3.83 -2.74 3.67
CA GLY A 70 -3.93 -3.65 4.80
C GLY A 70 -5.38 -3.86 5.25
N VAL A 71 -5.85 -5.11 5.25
CA VAL A 71 -7.13 -5.58 5.81
C VAL A 71 -6.83 -6.42 7.06
N PHE A 72 -7.49 -6.15 8.18
CA PHE A 72 -7.29 -6.86 9.46
C PHE A 72 -8.17 -8.11 9.61
N HIS A 73 -7.66 -9.16 10.27
CA HIS A 73 -8.43 -10.31 10.75
C HIS A 73 -7.92 -10.71 12.16
N GLY A 74 -8.72 -10.53 13.23
CA GLY A 74 -8.61 -11.16 14.56
C GLY A 74 -8.11 -10.29 15.73
N GLY A 75 -8.98 -9.97 16.70
CA GLY A 75 -8.83 -8.88 17.70
C GLY A 75 -8.23 -9.12 19.11
N GLY A 76 -8.30 -8.07 19.97
CA GLY A 76 -8.10 -8.09 21.44
C GLY A 76 -7.49 -6.83 22.17
N GLY A 77 -8.29 -5.93 22.78
CA GLY A 77 -7.99 -5.02 23.93
C GLY A 77 -8.72 -3.62 23.93
N PRO A 78 -9.01 -2.95 25.07
CA PRO A 78 -10.08 -1.91 25.18
C PRO A 78 -9.83 -0.44 24.73
N ASP A 79 -8.60 -0.02 24.41
CA ASP A 79 -8.31 1.15 23.52
C ASP A 79 -7.77 0.67 22.15
N ARG A 80 -7.90 -0.65 21.95
CA ARG A 80 -6.90 -1.53 21.34
C ARG A 80 -7.59 -2.58 20.48
N PHE A 81 -8.82 -2.30 20.03
CA PHE A 81 -9.63 -3.17 19.17
C PHE A 81 -9.66 -2.57 17.76
N ILE A 82 -8.83 -3.12 16.88
CA ILE A 82 -9.09 -3.08 15.45
C ILE A 82 -9.99 -4.28 15.19
N TRP A 83 -11.24 -4.04 14.80
CA TRP A 83 -12.19 -5.10 14.48
C TRP A 83 -11.78 -5.80 13.19
N ASP A 84 -12.21 -7.05 13.05
CA ASP A 84 -12.06 -7.82 11.83
C ASP A 84 -12.64 -7.05 10.64
N LEU A 85 -11.96 -7.16 9.49
CA LEU A 85 -12.32 -6.53 8.22
C LEU A 85 -12.21 -4.99 8.21
N ILE A 86 -11.65 -4.36 9.25
CA ILE A 86 -11.31 -2.94 9.20
C ILE A 86 -10.12 -2.70 8.26
N ILE A 87 -10.27 -1.69 7.41
CA ILE A 87 -9.20 -1.15 6.59
C ILE A 87 -8.31 -0.29 7.48
N ILE A 88 -7.04 -0.65 7.58
CA ILE A 88 -6.10 0.09 8.44
C ILE A 88 -5.60 1.35 7.73
N THR A 89 -5.02 1.19 6.54
CA THR A 89 -4.60 2.28 5.66
C THR A 89 -4.00 1.71 4.36
N GLU A 90 -3.79 2.57 3.38
CA GLU A 90 -3.16 2.23 2.09
C GLU A 90 -1.63 2.17 2.26
N TYR A 91 -0.99 1.23 1.56
CA TYR A 91 0.46 1.19 1.43
C TYR A 91 0.88 2.26 0.42
N VAL A 92 1.68 3.24 0.84
CA VAL A 92 2.00 4.42 0.02
C VAL A 92 3.49 4.70 -0.07
N GLY A 93 3.87 5.36 -1.16
CA GLY A 93 5.20 5.82 -1.45
C GLY A 93 5.34 6.25 -2.90
N ASP A 94 6.57 6.50 -3.33
CA ASP A 94 6.85 6.81 -4.72
C ASP A 94 6.64 5.56 -5.58
N VAL A 95 5.93 5.71 -6.70
CA VAL A 95 5.67 4.61 -7.64
C VAL A 95 6.75 4.59 -8.70
N ASP A 96 7.37 3.42 -8.88
CA ASP A 96 8.41 3.22 -9.87
C ASP A 96 8.24 1.90 -10.62
N TYR A 97 8.97 1.74 -11.72
CA TYR A 97 9.05 0.46 -12.41
C TYR A 97 9.92 -0.51 -11.63
N LEU A 98 9.51 -1.78 -11.55
CA LEU A 98 10.28 -2.83 -10.88
C LEU A 98 11.73 -2.90 -11.40
N ARG A 99 11.91 -2.80 -12.72
CA ARG A 99 13.24 -2.83 -13.38
C ARG A 99 14.19 -1.73 -12.90
N ASN A 100 13.65 -0.59 -12.46
CA ASN A 100 14.46 0.54 -12.00
C ASN A 100 15.00 0.29 -10.57
N ARG A 101 14.48 -0.73 -9.87
CA ARG A 101 14.72 -1.02 -8.45
C ARG A 101 15.32 -2.42 -8.23
N GLU A 102 15.83 -3.08 -9.27
CA GLU A 102 16.43 -4.43 -9.17
C GLU A 102 17.68 -4.47 -8.27
N HIS A 103 18.40 -3.36 -8.19
CA HIS A 103 19.61 -3.20 -7.39
C HIS A 103 19.42 -2.25 -6.19
N ASP A 104 18.15 -1.97 -5.86
CA ASP A 104 17.79 -1.11 -4.72
C ASP A 104 17.91 -1.90 -3.41
N ASP A 105 18.44 -1.27 -2.37
CA ASP A 105 18.65 -1.85 -1.04
C ASP A 105 17.45 -1.63 -0.09
N GLY A 106 16.35 -1.10 -0.62
CA GLY A 106 15.11 -0.83 0.11
C GLY A 106 14.47 -2.09 0.70
N ASP A 107 14.34 -2.11 2.02
CA ASP A 107 13.75 -3.22 2.79
C ASP A 107 12.21 -3.23 2.81
N SER A 108 11.60 -2.15 2.33
CA SER A 108 10.17 -1.86 2.48
C SER A 108 9.46 -1.74 1.13
N MET A 109 10.01 -2.31 0.06
CA MET A 109 9.35 -2.23 -1.25
C MET A 109 8.08 -3.10 -1.28
N MET A 110 7.01 -2.60 -1.92
CA MET A 110 5.73 -3.32 -2.04
C MET A 110 5.27 -3.37 -3.50
N ALA A 111 4.91 -4.56 -3.98
CA ALA A 111 4.37 -4.74 -5.32
C ALA A 111 3.04 -3.97 -5.48
N LEU A 112 2.95 -3.12 -6.49
CA LEU A 112 1.73 -2.40 -6.84
C LEU A 112 0.98 -3.14 -7.95
N LEU A 113 1.66 -3.41 -9.06
CA LEU A 113 1.08 -3.92 -10.29
C LEU A 113 2.07 -4.91 -10.94
N PRO A 114 2.04 -6.21 -10.61
CA PRO A 114 2.68 -7.25 -11.40
C PRO A 114 1.98 -7.39 -12.75
N ALA A 115 2.64 -6.91 -13.80
CA ALA A 115 2.12 -6.97 -15.16
C ALA A 115 2.61 -8.24 -15.88
N SER A 116 1.84 -8.74 -16.85
CA SER A 116 2.28 -9.87 -17.69
C SER A 116 3.60 -9.59 -18.42
N ALA A 117 3.84 -8.32 -18.74
CA ALA A 117 5.12 -7.84 -19.26
C ALA A 117 5.96 -7.27 -18.09
N PRO A 118 7.10 -7.90 -17.73
CA PRO A 118 7.86 -7.52 -16.52
C PRO A 118 8.28 -6.04 -16.49
N PHE A 119 8.63 -5.45 -17.64
CA PHE A 119 9.04 -4.05 -17.74
C PHE A 119 7.92 -3.04 -17.48
N ARG A 120 6.66 -3.48 -17.44
CA ARG A 120 5.50 -2.67 -17.04
C ARG A 120 5.11 -2.86 -15.58
N SER A 121 5.80 -3.75 -14.86
CA SER A 121 5.48 -3.99 -13.46
C SER A 121 5.86 -2.80 -12.61
N LEU A 122 4.98 -2.44 -11.68
CA LEU A 122 5.15 -1.30 -10.79
C LEU A 122 5.35 -1.76 -9.35
N ILE A 123 6.18 -1.00 -8.65
CA ILE A 123 6.50 -1.16 -7.25
C ILE A 123 6.28 0.17 -6.51
N ILE A 124 6.00 0.09 -5.22
CA ILE A 124 5.97 1.23 -4.32
C ILE A 124 7.26 1.25 -3.53
N CYS A 125 7.90 2.41 -3.54
CA CYS A 125 9.14 2.72 -2.86
C CYS A 125 8.83 3.74 -1.75
N PRO A 126 8.71 3.29 -0.49
CA PRO A 126 8.43 4.19 0.63
C PRO A 126 9.70 4.82 1.22
N ASP A 127 10.81 4.82 0.47
CA ASP A 127 12.14 5.30 0.87
C ASP A 127 12.15 6.79 1.22
N ARG A 128 11.57 7.64 0.37
CA ARG A 128 11.55 9.10 0.53
C ARG A 128 10.23 9.64 1.06
N ARG A 129 9.12 8.99 0.72
CA ARG A 129 7.76 9.40 1.08
C ARG A 129 6.98 8.19 1.55
N SER A 130 6.40 8.23 2.75
CA SER A 130 5.66 7.08 3.29
C SER A 130 4.74 7.44 4.44
N ASN A 131 3.95 6.46 4.88
CA ASN A 131 3.15 6.51 6.10
C ASN A 131 3.53 5.37 7.04
N VAL A 132 2.70 5.14 8.06
CA VAL A 132 2.91 4.10 9.07
C VAL A 132 3.01 2.68 8.49
N VAL A 133 2.46 2.40 7.30
CA VAL A 133 2.35 1.03 6.76
C VAL A 133 3.71 0.40 6.50
N ARG A 134 4.72 1.19 6.13
CA ARG A 134 6.08 0.66 5.89
C ARG A 134 6.70 0.02 7.14
N PHE A 135 6.22 0.37 8.33
CA PHE A 135 6.72 -0.13 9.62
C PHE A 135 5.92 -1.32 10.15
N ILE A 136 4.92 -1.80 9.40
CA ILE A 136 4.16 -3.00 9.78
C ILE A 136 5.02 -4.24 9.54
N ASN A 137 5.20 -5.05 10.58
CA ASN A 137 6.03 -6.24 10.52
C ASN A 137 5.41 -7.37 9.69
N GLY A 138 6.27 -8.11 8.99
CA GLY A 138 5.92 -9.40 8.40
C GLY A 138 6.00 -10.55 9.41
N ILE A 139 5.41 -11.69 9.06
CA ILE A 139 5.59 -12.95 9.79
C ILE A 139 6.83 -13.70 9.30
N ILE A 140 7.37 -14.56 10.15
CA ILE A 140 8.45 -15.48 9.76
C ILE A 140 7.84 -16.70 9.08
N ASN A 141 7.83 -16.72 7.74
CA ASN A 141 7.19 -17.78 6.94
C ASN A 141 7.81 -19.18 7.09
N ARG A 142 9.05 -19.28 7.58
CA ARG A 142 9.75 -20.57 7.76
C ARG A 142 9.43 -21.26 9.09
N MET A 143 8.86 -20.53 10.06
CA MET A 143 8.50 -21.09 11.36
C MET A 143 7.08 -21.67 11.31
N PRO A 144 6.84 -22.89 11.82
CA PRO A 144 5.50 -23.49 11.85
C PRO A 144 4.45 -22.58 12.53
N ASP A 145 4.85 -21.88 13.60
CA ASP A 145 3.98 -20.96 14.34
C ASP A 145 3.98 -19.53 13.80
N GLY A 146 4.71 -19.22 12.73
CA GLY A 146 4.79 -17.88 12.16
C GLY A 146 3.42 -17.36 11.71
N ARG A 147 2.62 -18.24 11.08
CA ARG A 147 1.26 -17.89 10.63
C ARG A 147 0.30 -17.57 11.78
N LYS A 148 0.51 -18.13 12.97
CA LYS A 148 -0.33 -17.81 14.15
C LYS A 148 -0.19 -16.35 14.59
N LYS A 149 0.88 -15.66 14.18
CA LYS A 149 1.12 -14.24 14.45
C LYS A 149 0.51 -13.31 13.39
N GLN A 150 -0.05 -13.84 12.31
CA GLN A 150 -0.66 -13.01 11.26
C GLN A 150 -2.02 -12.50 11.73
N ASN A 151 -2.12 -11.19 11.90
CA ASN A 151 -3.36 -10.47 12.22
C ASN A 151 -3.75 -9.47 11.11
N LEU A 152 -2.94 -9.37 10.05
CA LEU A 152 -3.10 -8.47 8.91
C LEU A 152 -2.94 -9.19 7.58
N LYS A 153 -3.66 -8.69 6.59
CA LYS A 153 -3.60 -9.14 5.20
C LYS A 153 -3.44 -7.93 4.28
N CYS A 154 -2.34 -7.87 3.55
CA CYS A 154 -2.22 -6.91 2.46
C CYS A 154 -2.99 -7.43 1.24
N VAL A 155 -3.85 -6.61 0.66
CA VAL A 155 -4.65 -6.89 -0.55
C VAL A 155 -4.48 -5.77 -1.57
N ARG A 156 -4.55 -6.09 -2.86
CA ARG A 156 -4.47 -5.10 -3.94
C ARG A 156 -5.84 -5.03 -4.59
N LEU A 157 -6.40 -3.83 -4.67
CA LEU A 157 -7.77 -3.60 -5.12
C LEU A 157 -7.79 -2.50 -6.19
N LEU A 158 -8.66 -2.67 -7.18
CA LEU A 158 -9.04 -1.64 -8.13
C LEU A 158 -10.18 -0.81 -7.53
N ARG A 159 -9.92 0.47 -7.28
CA ARG A 159 -10.97 1.43 -6.94
C ARG A 159 -11.52 2.04 -8.23
N ARG A 160 -12.75 1.71 -8.61
CA ARG A 160 -13.47 2.40 -9.69
C ARG A 160 -14.06 3.71 -9.16
N ARG A 161 -13.91 4.81 -9.91
CA ARG A 161 -14.76 5.99 -9.72
C ARG A 161 -15.93 5.95 -10.71
N GLN A 162 -17.10 6.35 -10.23
CA GLN A 162 -18.19 6.82 -11.10
C GLN A 162 -17.92 8.27 -11.48
#